data_AF-A0A7K0VIF1-F1
#
_entry.id   AF-A0A7K0VIF1-F1
#
_cell.length_a   1.000
_cell.length_b   1.000
_cell.length_c   1.000
_cell.angle_alpha   90.00
_cell.angle_beta   90.00
_cell.angle_gamma   90.00
#
_symmetry.space_group_name_H-M   'P 1'
#
loop_
_entity.id
_entity.type
_entity.pdbx_description
1 polymer ?
#
loop_
_entity_poly.entity_id
_entity_poly.type
_entity_poly.pdbx_seq_one_letter_code
_entity_poly.pdbx_strand_id
1 'polypeptide(L)'
;MNVLLITLDQFRGDCLSAAGHPLVRTPHLDELARNGVRLNRHYSQAAPCGPGRASLYTGMYQMNNRVVANGTPLDARFDNVARAARRHGYEPALFG
;
A
#
# COMPACT_ATOMS: atom_id res chain seq x y z
N MET A 1 5.90 1.40 -20.22
CA MET A 1 5.88 1.96 -18.84
C MET A 1 5.78 0.79 -17.88
N ASN A 2 6.47 0.83 -16.75
CA ASN A 2 6.38 -0.20 -15.71
C ASN A 2 5.87 0.44 -14.43
N VAL A 3 5.16 -0.34 -13.59
CA VAL A 3 4.67 0.11 -12.29
C VAL A 3 5.29 -0.78 -11.21
N LEU A 4 5.91 -0.15 -10.20
CA LEU A 4 6.48 -0.84 -9.05
C LEU A 4 5.75 -0.38 -7.79
N LEU A 5 4.91 -1.26 -7.21
CA LEU A 5 4.23 -1.02 -5.95
C LEU A 5 5.01 -1.67 -4.80
N ILE A 6 5.67 -0.86 -3.98
CA ILE A 6 6.44 -1.32 -2.82
C ILE A 6 5.64 -1.04 -1.55
N THR A 7 5.48 -2.05 -0.68
CA THR A 7 4.83 -1.91 0.63
C THR A 7 5.75 -2.38 1.74
N LEU A 8 5.80 -1.64 2.85
CA LEU A 8 6.52 -2.02 4.06
C LEU A 8 5.50 -2.32 5.16
N ASP A 9 5.50 -3.53 5.71
CA ASP A 9 4.59 -3.87 6.81
C ASP A 9 5.02 -3.16 8.10
N GLN A 10 4.04 -2.71 8.89
CA GLN A 10 4.23 -1.99 10.16
C GLN A 10 5.12 -0.73 10.10
N PHE A 11 5.33 -0.14 8.92
CA PHE A 11 6.12 1.09 8.79
C PHE A 11 5.34 2.31 9.27
N ARG A 12 5.87 3.00 10.30
CA ARG A 12 5.28 4.24 10.79
C ARG A 12 5.59 5.40 9.85
N GLY A 13 4.57 6.20 9.51
CA GLY A 13 4.73 7.34 8.61
C GLY A 13 5.66 8.45 9.12
N ASP A 14 5.92 8.51 10.43
CA ASP A 14 6.86 9.45 11.04
C ASP A 14 8.30 8.91 11.11
N CYS A 15 8.53 7.59 10.96
CA CYS A 15 9.86 6.98 10.92
C CYS A 15 10.53 7.11 9.55
N LEU A 16 10.62 8.33 9.03
CA LEU A 16 11.21 8.68 7.74
C LEU A 16 12.00 9.98 7.88
N SER A 17 13.26 10.06 7.45
CA SER A 17 14.03 11.31 7.58
C SER A 17 13.43 12.45 6.76
N ALA A 18 12.89 12.18 5.57
CA ALA A 18 12.11 13.16 4.80
C ALA A 18 10.79 13.62 5.48
N ALA A 19 10.35 12.96 6.56
CA ALA A 19 9.27 13.42 7.43
C ALA A 19 9.75 14.23 8.65
N GLY A 20 11.07 14.48 8.77
CA GLY A 20 11.66 15.26 9.86
C GLY A 20 11.99 14.44 11.10
N HIS A 21 12.08 13.11 11.01
CA HIS A 21 12.44 12.28 12.16
C HIS A 21 13.86 12.63 12.67
N PRO A 22 14.08 12.82 13.99
CA PRO A 22 15.36 13.34 14.51
C PRO A 22 16.53 12.35 14.43
N LEU A 23 16.26 11.04 14.45
CA LEU A 23 17.28 9.97 14.49
C LEU A 23 17.29 9.02 13.29
N VAL A 24 16.13 8.59 12.79
CA VAL A 24 15.99 7.70 11.64
C VAL A 24 16.63 8.32 10.40
N ARG A 25 17.41 7.52 9.68
CA ARG A 25 18.07 7.89 8.41
C ARG A 25 17.60 6.96 7.31
N THR A 26 16.95 7.51 6.29
CA THR A 26 16.41 6.77 5.15
C THR A 26 16.85 7.41 3.83
N PRO A 27 18.15 7.54 3.55
CA PRO A 27 18.66 8.36 2.44
C PRO A 27 18.10 7.97 1.06
N HIS A 28 17.85 6.68 0.83
CA HIS A 28 17.27 6.20 -0.43
C HIS A 28 15.77 6.52 -0.56
N LEU A 29 15.01 6.50 0.54
CA LEU A 29 13.60 6.94 0.52
C LEU A 29 13.51 8.46 0.42
N ASP A 30 14.46 9.18 1.01
CA ASP A 30 14.55 10.63 0.89
C ASP A 30 14.84 11.06 -0.55
N GLU A 31 15.70 10.32 -1.26
CA GLU A 31 15.94 10.52 -2.69
C GLU A 31 14.68 10.27 -3.53
N LEU A 32 13.96 9.17 -3.26
CA LEU A 32 12.68 8.90 -3.92
C LEU A 32 11.67 10.03 -3.66
N ALA A 33 11.58 10.51 -2.43
CA ALA A 33 10.69 11.61 -2.06
C ALA A 33 11.07 12.94 -2.73
N ARG A 34 12.37 13.21 -2.93
CA ARG A 34 12.88 14.41 -3.61
C ARG A 34 12.60 14.41 -5.11
N ASN A 35 12.64 13.24 -5.73
CA ASN A 35 12.42 13.04 -7.17
C ASN A 35 10.95 12.71 -7.49
N GLY A 36 10.03 12.83 -6.52
CA GLY A 36 8.64 12.44 -6.66
C GLY A 36 7.71 13.27 -5.78
N VAL A 37 6.58 12.67 -5.38
CA VAL A 37 5.57 13.31 -4.52
C VAL A 37 5.44 12.53 -3.23
N ARG A 38 5.64 13.21 -2.09
CA ARG A 38 5.41 12.64 -0.75
C ARG A 38 4.05 13.06 -0.20
N LEU A 39 3.21 12.08 0.11
CA LEU A 39 1.91 12.32 0.76
C LEU A 39 2.10 12.40 2.29
N ASN A 40 2.09 13.61 2.85
CA ASN A 40 2.34 13.85 4.28
C ASN A 40 1.14 13.55 5.21
N ARG A 41 -0.03 13.25 4.65
CA ARG A 41 -1.27 12.90 5.35
C ARG A 41 -1.88 11.62 4.78
N HIS A 42 -1.07 10.55 4.74
CA HIS A 42 -1.49 9.25 4.24
C HIS A 42 -1.94 8.35 5.40
N TYR A 43 -3.13 7.75 5.27
CA TYR A 43 -3.74 6.92 6.31
C TYR A 43 -4.12 5.55 5.75
N SER A 44 -3.80 4.49 6.48
CA SER A 44 -4.33 3.16 6.21
C SER A 44 -5.84 3.16 6.44
N GLN A 45 -6.60 2.60 5.48
CA GLN A 45 -8.05 2.49 5.61
C GLN A 45 -8.50 1.55 6.75
N ALA A 46 -7.68 0.55 7.07
CA ALA A 46 -7.96 -0.43 8.09
C ALA A 46 -6.66 -0.99 8.70
N ALA A 47 -6.81 -1.61 9.87
CA ALA A 47 -5.80 -2.40 10.56
C ALA A 47 -6.50 -3.64 11.17
N PRO A 48 -5.82 -4.78 11.36
CA PRO A 48 -4.40 -5.08 11.12
C PRO A 48 -4.07 -5.38 9.64
N CYS A 49 -2.99 -6.14 9.38
CA CYS A 49 -2.41 -6.33 8.04
C CYS A 49 -3.39 -6.83 6.97
N GLY A 50 -4.23 -7.83 7.26
CA GLY A 50 -5.21 -8.39 6.32
C GLY A 50 -6.24 -7.35 5.85
N PRO A 51 -7.01 -6.72 6.76
CA PRO A 51 -7.93 -5.63 6.42
C PRO A 51 -7.28 -4.44 5.69
N GLY A 52 -6.08 -4.04 6.14
CA GLY A 52 -5.32 -2.97 5.51
C GLY A 52 -4.95 -3.29 4.05
N ARG A 53 -4.42 -4.50 3.81
CA ARG A 53 -4.07 -4.99 2.46
C ARG A 53 -5.29 -5.17 1.57
N ALA A 54 -6.40 -5.71 2.10
CA ALA A 54 -7.64 -5.84 1.35
C ALA A 54 -8.13 -4.48 0.83
N SER A 55 -8.09 -3.45 1.68
CA SER A 55 -8.47 -2.09 1.30
C SER A 55 -7.50 -1.48 0.28
N LEU A 56 -6.19 -1.68 0.46
CA LEU A 56 -5.14 -1.21 -0.47
C LEU A 56 -5.28 -1.83 -1.87
N TYR A 57 -5.52 -3.14 -1.97
CA TYR A 57 -5.54 -3.83 -3.27
C TYR A 57 -6.86 -3.66 -4.02
N THR A 58 -7.97 -3.53 -3.30
CA THR A 58 -9.30 -3.35 -3.92
C THR A 58 -9.66 -1.89 -4.16
N GLY A 59 -8.97 -0.95 -3.52
CA GLY A 59 -9.34 0.47 -3.54
C GLY A 59 -10.63 0.78 -2.79
N MET A 60 -11.09 -0.12 -1.90
CA MET A 60 -12.36 0.01 -1.18
C MET A 60 -12.18 0.21 0.32
N TYR A 61 -13.10 0.95 0.93
CA TYR A 61 -13.28 0.98 2.39
C TYR A 61 -13.65 -0.40 2.96
N GLN A 62 -13.25 -0.69 4.21
CA GLN A 62 -13.55 -1.96 4.90
C GLN A 62 -15.05 -2.26 4.97
N MET A 63 -15.89 -1.22 5.04
CA MET A 63 -17.35 -1.39 5.02
C MET A 63 -17.88 -2.05 3.73
N ASN A 64 -17.16 -1.90 2.61
CA ASN A 64 -17.51 -2.50 1.32
C ASN A 64 -16.84 -3.86 1.12
N ASN A 65 -15.54 -3.98 1.41
CA ASN A 65 -14.78 -5.21 1.16
C ASN A 65 -15.00 -6.31 2.22
N ARG A 66 -15.48 -5.93 3.42
CA ARG A 66 -15.86 -6.80 4.55
C ARG A 66 -14.74 -7.67 5.14
N VAL A 67 -13.47 -7.41 4.83
CA VAL A 67 -12.34 -8.06 5.49
C VAL A 67 -12.11 -7.34 6.83
N VAL A 68 -12.71 -7.85 7.90
CA VAL A 68 -12.77 -7.15 9.21
C VAL A 68 -11.66 -7.56 10.19
N ALA A 69 -11.02 -8.71 9.98
CA ALA A 69 -9.91 -9.19 10.80
C ALA A 69 -8.91 -9.99 9.94
N ASN A 70 -7.74 -10.29 10.52
CA ASN A 70 -6.80 -11.23 9.91
C ASN A 70 -7.46 -12.60 9.78
N GLY A 71 -7.32 -13.22 8.60
CA GLY A 71 -7.97 -14.49 8.28
C GLY A 71 -9.40 -14.36 7.75
N THR A 72 -10.02 -13.18 7.78
CA THR A 72 -11.30 -12.97 7.07
C THR A 72 -11.05 -13.07 5.55
N PRO A 73 -11.72 -13.98 4.82
CA PRO A 73 -11.51 -14.11 3.39
C PRO A 73 -12.06 -12.88 2.64
N LEU A 74 -11.34 -12.47 1.59
CA LEU A 74 -11.84 -11.47 0.64
C LEU A 74 -12.74 -12.17 -0.38
N ASP A 75 -13.97 -11.66 -0.55
CA ASP A 75 -14.91 -12.17 -1.55
C ASP A 75 -14.31 -12.07 -2.98
N ALA A 76 -14.31 -13.19 -3.71
CA ALA A 76 -13.71 -13.31 -5.03
C ALA A 76 -14.37 -12.43 -6.10
N ARG A 77 -15.60 -11.93 -5.85
CA ARG A 77 -16.32 -11.03 -6.75
C ARG A 77 -15.63 -9.68 -6.94
N PHE A 78 -14.80 -9.27 -5.98
CA PHE A 78 -14.19 -7.95 -6.02
C PHE A 78 -13.01 -7.89 -7.00
N ASP A 79 -12.93 -6.78 -7.72
CA ASP A 79 -11.78 -6.47 -8.54
C ASP A 79 -10.59 -6.01 -7.66
N ASN A 80 -9.40 -5.96 -8.24
CA ASN A 80 -8.22 -5.45 -7.55
C ASN A 80 -7.18 -4.89 -8.53
N VAL A 81 -6.17 -4.22 -8.00
CA VAL A 81 -5.09 -3.58 -8.78
C VAL A 81 -4.41 -4.53 -9.77
N ALA A 82 -4.22 -5.81 -9.42
CA ALA A 82 -3.59 -6.78 -10.32
C ALA A 82 -4.52 -7.20 -11.47
N ARG A 83 -5.80 -7.47 -11.17
CA ARG A 83 -6.82 -7.76 -12.19
C ARG A 83 -7.02 -6.58 -13.14
N ALA A 84 -7.04 -5.36 -12.60
CA ALA A 84 -7.08 -4.13 -13.37
C ALA A 84 -5.86 -3.99 -14.29
N ALA A 85 -4.65 -4.21 -13.76
CA ALA A 85 -3.42 -4.20 -14.55
C ALA A 85 -3.46 -5.19 -15.73
N ARG A 86 -3.95 -6.42 -15.51
CA ARG A 86 -4.09 -7.42 -16.58
C ARG A 86 -5.01 -6.99 -17.71
N ARG A 87 -6.14 -6.33 -17.40
CA ARG A 87 -7.05 -5.80 -18.44
C ARG A 87 -6.40 -4.73 -19.32
N HIS A 88 -5.31 -4.13 -18.86
CA HIS A 88 -4.53 -3.14 -19.61
C HIS A 88 -3.20 -3.70 -20.17
N GLY A 89 -3.07 -5.03 -20.27
CA GLY A 89 -1.92 -5.68 -20.91
C GLY A 89 -0.65 -5.73 -20.05
N TYR A 90 -0.75 -5.46 -18.74
CA TYR A 90 0.37 -5.65 -17.81
C TYR A 90 0.37 -7.08 -17.25
N GLU A 91 1.55 -7.56 -16.87
CA GLU A 91 1.75 -8.84 -16.20
C GLU A 91 2.14 -8.61 -14.72
N PRO A 92 1.16 -8.49 -13.81
CA PRO A 92 1.46 -8.23 -12.40
C PRO A 92 2.12 -9.47 -11.76
N ALA A 93 3.29 -9.25 -11.17
CA ALA A 93 4.03 -10.22 -10.38
C ALA A 93 4.08 -9.79 -8.91
N LEU A 94 4.00 -10.75 -7.99
CA LEU A 94 4.10 -10.52 -6.55
C LEU A 94 5.42 -11.09 -6.03
N PHE A 95 6.13 -10.29 -5.24
CA PHE A 95 7.29 -10.69 -4.46
C PHE A 95 7.06 -10.27 -3.01
N GLY A 96 7.03 -11.24 -2.09
CA GLY A 96 6.79 -11.02 -0.66
C GLY A 96 6.06 -12.17 0.00
#